data_AF-A0A7U8C5P1-F1
#
_entry.id   AF-A0A7U8C5P1-F1
#
_cell.length_a   1.000
_cell.length_b   1.000
_cell.length_c   1.000
_cell.angle_alpha   90.00
_cell.angle_beta   90.00
_cell.angle_gamma   90.00
#
_symmetry.space_group_name_H-M   'P 1'
#
loop_
_entity.id
_entity.type
_entity.pdbx_description
1 polymer ?
#
loop_
_entity_poly.entity_id
_entity_poly.type
_entity_poly.pdbx_seq_one_letter_code
_entity_poly.pdbx_strand_id
1 'polypeptide(L)'
;MGKFITGTHREVIPIREIPHPSEKRLVKRLELEYAYDHANPSMSADILLFKVVERYRFNDLLQVAFYFGLDAIKQKASEFYGDELPRRLSQILRNIENGFKEADLANKLSI
;
A
#
# COMPACT_ATOMS: atom_id res chain seq x y z
N MET A 1 57.41 21.75 -15.51
CA MET A 1 56.45 22.52 -14.69
C MET A 1 55.10 22.54 -15.40
N GLY A 2 54.17 21.65 -15.01
CA GLY A 2 52.80 21.66 -15.52
C GLY A 2 51.88 22.23 -14.47
N LYS A 3 51.16 23.32 -14.79
CA LYS A 3 50.13 23.88 -13.92
C LYS A 3 48.86 23.06 -14.12
N PHE A 4 48.47 22.27 -13.12
CA PHE A 4 47.16 21.64 -13.09
C PHE A 4 46.14 22.68 -12.64
N ILE A 5 45.11 22.90 -13.46
CA ILE A 5 43.98 23.77 -13.12
C ILE A 5 43.14 23.00 -12.11
N THR A 6 43.29 23.33 -10.83
CA THR A 6 42.42 22.87 -9.75
C THR A 6 41.07 23.56 -9.88
N GLY A 7 40.00 22.76 -10.06
CA GLY A 7 38.66 23.16 -9.65
C GLY A 7 37.58 23.09 -10.74
N THR A 8 36.70 22.11 -10.57
CA THR A 8 35.25 22.36 -10.65
C THR A 8 34.57 21.49 -9.59
N HIS A 9 34.64 21.90 -8.32
CA HIS A 9 33.65 21.44 -7.34
C HIS A 9 32.35 22.14 -7.71
N ARG A 10 31.50 21.50 -8.53
CA ARG A 10 30.13 21.94 -8.69
C ARG A 10 29.40 21.51 -7.42
N GLU A 11 29.11 22.44 -6.53
CA GLU A 11 28.09 22.20 -5.51
C GLU A 11 26.77 21.90 -6.23
N VAL A 12 26.32 20.66 -6.09
CA VAL A 12 24.99 20.25 -6.55
C VAL A 12 24.01 20.82 -5.53
N ILE A 13 23.47 22.00 -5.83
CA ILE A 13 22.39 22.58 -5.04
C ILE A 13 21.09 21.91 -5.53
N PRO A 14 20.43 21.07 -4.72
CA PRO A 14 19.17 20.47 -5.12
C PRO A 14 18.12 21.57 -5.30
N ILE A 15 17.56 21.67 -6.50
CA ILE A 15 16.62 22.73 -6.91
C ILE A 15 15.31 22.67 -6.10
N ARG A 16 15.03 21.53 -5.44
CA ARG A 16 13.99 21.32 -4.43
C ARG A 16 14.47 20.18 -3.51
N GLU A 17 14.12 20.22 -2.23
CA GLU A 17 14.29 19.05 -1.34
C GLU A 17 13.66 17.83 -2.03
N ILE A 18 14.46 16.80 -2.33
CA ILE A 18 13.93 15.52 -2.79
C ILE A 18 13.22 14.94 -1.57
N PRO A 19 11.88 14.80 -1.57
CA PRO A 19 11.17 14.25 -0.42
C PRO A 19 11.79 12.91 -0.08
N HIS A 20 12.09 12.67 1.20
CA HIS A 20 12.81 11.47 1.60
C HIS A 20 12.01 10.26 1.07
N PRO A 21 12.63 9.28 0.39
CA PRO A 21 11.90 8.13 -0.18
C PRO A 21 11.08 7.31 0.83
N SER A 22 11.22 7.58 2.13
CA SER A 22 10.40 7.02 3.20
C SER A 22 9.01 7.64 3.29
N GLU A 23 8.83 8.89 2.86
CA GLU A 23 7.56 9.65 2.93
C GLU A 23 6.59 9.26 1.80
N LYS A 24 7.09 8.62 0.73
CA LYS A 24 6.26 8.17 -0.42
C LYS A 24 5.88 6.68 -0.37
N ARG A 25 6.34 5.92 0.62
CA ARG A 25 6.09 4.47 0.69
C ARG A 25 4.69 4.19 1.20
N LEU A 26 3.81 3.70 0.32
CA LEU A 26 2.46 3.28 0.69
C LEU A 26 2.47 2.24 1.80
N VAL A 27 3.40 1.27 1.78
CA VAL A 27 3.52 0.23 2.83
C VAL A 27 3.70 0.84 4.22
N LYS A 28 4.57 1.86 4.36
CA LYS A 28 4.77 2.57 5.63
C LYS A 28 3.58 3.46 6.00
N ARG A 29 3.01 4.16 5.02
CA ARG A 29 1.86 5.05 5.24
C ARG A 29 0.59 4.31 5.68
N LEU A 30 0.44 3.07 5.23
CA LEU A 30 -0.69 2.20 5.57
C LEU A 30 -0.39 1.27 6.75
N GLU A 31 0.78 1.42 7.37
CA GLU A 31 1.20 0.62 8.52
C GLU A 31 1.08 -0.90 8.28
N LEU A 32 1.40 -1.35 7.06
CA LEU A 32 1.31 -2.77 6.71
C LEU A 32 2.38 -3.57 7.46
N GLU A 33 2.00 -4.75 7.95
CA GLU A 33 2.89 -5.62 8.71
C GLU A 33 3.96 -6.27 7.81
N TYR A 34 3.60 -6.52 6.55
CA TYR A 34 4.51 -7.13 5.59
C TYR A 34 5.19 -6.08 4.70
N ALA A 35 6.50 -6.23 4.51
CA ALA A 35 7.33 -5.34 3.70
C ALA A 35 7.15 -5.57 2.19
N TYR A 36 5.96 -5.27 1.64
CA TYR A 36 5.65 -5.48 0.22
C TYR A 36 6.58 -4.71 -0.74
N ASP A 37 7.12 -3.59 -0.29
CA ASP A 37 7.98 -2.64 -1.02
C ASP A 37 9.49 -2.92 -0.83
N HIS A 38 9.89 -4.02 -0.19
CA HIS A 38 11.30 -4.29 0.17
C HIS A 38 12.29 -4.07 -0.98
N ALA A 39 11.94 -4.52 -2.20
CA ALA A 39 12.74 -4.35 -3.41
C ALA A 39 12.31 -3.17 -4.30
N ASN A 40 11.18 -2.51 -4.01
CA ASN A 40 10.65 -1.40 -4.80
C ASN A 40 9.93 -0.36 -3.91
N PRO A 41 10.66 0.61 -3.34
CA PRO A 41 10.10 1.68 -2.52
C PRO A 41 9.09 2.60 -3.23
N SER A 42 9.06 2.59 -4.56
CA SER A 42 8.18 3.40 -5.40
C SER A 42 7.06 2.57 -6.04
N MET A 43 6.69 1.46 -5.38
CA MET A 43 5.60 0.58 -5.80
C MET A 43 4.29 1.35 -5.96
N SER A 44 3.61 1.13 -7.09
CA SER A 44 2.28 1.69 -7.33
C SER A 44 1.23 1.03 -6.42
N ALA A 45 0.13 1.75 -6.19
CA ALA A 45 -0.99 1.22 -5.42
C ALA A 45 -1.57 -0.07 -6.03
N ASP A 46 -1.62 -0.14 -7.37
CA ASP A 46 -2.13 -1.31 -8.09
C ASP A 46 -1.30 -2.59 -7.81
N ILE A 47 0.03 -2.47 -7.89
CA ILE A 47 0.95 -3.58 -7.57
C ILE A 47 0.87 -3.93 -6.08
N LEU A 48 0.73 -2.93 -5.21
CA LEU A 48 0.56 -3.17 -3.78
C LEU A 48 -0.70 -4.00 -3.50
N LEU A 49 -1.85 -3.60 -4.06
CA LEU A 49 -3.12 -4.32 -3.90
C LEU A 49 -3.00 -5.76 -4.39
N PHE A 50 -2.37 -5.98 -5.56
CA PHE A 50 -2.10 -7.33 -6.07
C PHE A 50 -1.31 -8.17 -5.06
N LYS A 51 -0.21 -7.64 -4.52
CA LYS A 51 0.63 -8.39 -3.56
C LYS A 51 -0.05 -8.65 -2.22
N VAL A 52 -0.88 -7.72 -1.75
CA VAL A 52 -1.66 -7.89 -0.51
C VAL A 52 -2.72 -8.97 -0.70
N VAL A 53 -3.43 -8.97 -1.83
CA VAL A 53 -4.40 -10.01 -2.20
C VAL A 53 -3.72 -11.37 -2.32
N GLU A 54 -2.56 -11.45 -3.00
CA GLU A 54 -1.77 -12.68 -3.18
C GLU A 54 -1.43 -13.34 -1.83
N ARG A 55 -1.08 -12.54 -0.80
CA ARG A 55 -0.71 -13.05 0.53
C ARG A 55 -1.89 -13.19 1.49
N TYR A 56 -2.98 -12.48 1.22
CA TYR A 56 -4.23 -12.45 1.98
C TYR A 56 -4.06 -12.39 3.51
N ARG A 57 -3.10 -11.59 4.00
CA ARG A 57 -2.92 -11.35 5.44
C ARG A 57 -4.06 -10.47 5.95
N PHE A 58 -4.74 -10.90 7.02
CA PHE A 58 -5.94 -10.24 7.51
C PHE A 58 -5.71 -8.75 7.84
N ASN A 59 -4.70 -8.43 8.66
CA ASN A 59 -4.42 -7.05 9.08
C ASN A 59 -4.04 -6.16 7.88
N ASP A 60 -3.18 -6.65 6.99
CA ASP A 60 -2.80 -5.90 5.79
C ASP A 60 -4.02 -5.66 4.88
N LEU A 61 -4.85 -6.67 4.66
CA LEU A 61 -6.10 -6.57 3.89
C LEU A 61 -7.06 -5.56 4.52
N LEU A 62 -7.19 -5.55 5.85
CA LEU A 62 -8.03 -4.59 6.56
C LEU A 62 -7.52 -3.16 6.38
N GLN A 63 -6.21 -2.93 6.50
CA GLN A 63 -5.61 -1.61 6.30
C GLN A 63 -5.80 -1.09 4.88
N VAL A 64 -5.56 -1.92 3.87
CA VAL A 64 -5.83 -1.51 2.48
C VAL A 64 -7.33 -1.35 2.21
N ALA A 65 -8.20 -2.09 2.90
CA ALA A 65 -9.66 -1.96 2.74
C ALA A 65 -10.14 -0.64 3.32
N PHE A 66 -9.58 -0.24 4.46
CA PHE A 66 -9.86 1.04 5.09
C PHE A 66 -9.41 2.21 4.23
N TYR A 67 -8.24 2.11 3.58
CA TYR A 67 -7.69 3.21 2.79
C TYR A 67 -8.21 3.30 1.35
N PHE A 68 -8.30 2.18 0.63
CA PHE A 68 -8.71 2.14 -0.78
C PHE A 68 -10.18 1.74 -0.99
N GLY A 69 -10.85 1.27 0.06
CA GLY A 69 -12.19 0.70 -0.03
C GLY A 69 -12.18 -0.80 -0.27
N LEU A 70 -13.19 -1.48 0.26
CA LEU A 70 -13.34 -2.92 0.13
C LEU A 70 -13.58 -3.37 -1.33
N ASP A 71 -14.28 -2.56 -2.12
CA ASP A 71 -14.58 -2.88 -3.52
C ASP A 71 -13.33 -2.97 -4.39
N ALA A 72 -12.34 -2.10 -4.16
CA ALA A 72 -11.06 -2.15 -4.86
C ALA A 72 -10.32 -3.49 -4.63
N ILE A 73 -10.42 -4.03 -3.41
CA ILE A 73 -9.80 -5.32 -3.06
C ILE A 73 -10.58 -6.48 -3.67
N LYS A 74 -11.92 -6.43 -3.61
CA LYS A 74 -12.78 -7.45 -4.25
C LYS A 74 -12.54 -7.50 -5.76
N GLN A 75 -12.44 -6.34 -6.41
CA GLN A 75 -12.09 -6.24 -7.82
C GLN A 75 -10.72 -6.86 -8.06
N LYS A 76 -9.69 -6.47 -7.30
CA LYS A 76 -8.34 -7.03 -7.47
C LYS A 76 -8.26 -8.54 -7.20
N ALA A 77 -9.04 -9.04 -6.25
CA ALA A 77 -9.16 -10.47 -5.97
C ALA A 77 -9.80 -11.23 -7.14
N SER A 78 -10.86 -10.67 -7.73
CA SER A 78 -11.49 -11.23 -8.93
C SER A 78 -10.56 -11.18 -10.14
N GLU A 79 -9.80 -10.10 -10.33
CA GLU A 79 -8.79 -10.01 -11.40
C GLU A 79 -7.69 -11.07 -11.25
N PHE A 80 -7.30 -11.43 -10.02
CA PHE A 80 -6.22 -12.38 -9.77
C PHE A 80 -6.66 -13.85 -9.76
N TYR A 81 -7.81 -14.16 -9.14
CA TYR A 81 -8.29 -15.53 -8.93
C TYR A 81 -9.49 -15.91 -9.81
N GLY A 82 -10.11 -14.95 -10.51
CA GLY A 82 -11.36 -15.17 -11.24
C GLY A 82 -12.57 -15.33 -10.32
N ASP A 83 -13.53 -16.13 -10.75
CA ASP A 83 -14.78 -16.37 -10.01
C ASP A 83 -14.58 -17.24 -8.75
N GLU A 84 -13.51 -18.02 -8.69
CA GLU A 84 -13.23 -18.96 -7.61
C GLU A 84 -12.10 -18.46 -6.68
N LEU A 85 -12.47 -17.66 -5.68
CA LEU A 85 -11.54 -17.19 -4.66
C LEU A 85 -11.12 -18.31 -3.69
N PRO A 86 -9.86 -18.32 -3.21
CA PRO A 86 -9.43 -19.21 -2.14
C PRO A 86 -10.33 -19.05 -0.90
N ARG A 87 -10.80 -20.18 -0.34
CA ARG A 87 -11.75 -20.20 0.80
C ARG A 87 -11.38 -19.25 1.94
N ARG A 88 -10.09 -19.17 2.27
CA ARG A 88 -9.57 -18.29 3.32
C ARG A 88 -9.70 -16.81 2.96
N LEU A 89 -9.37 -16.43 1.72
CA LEU A 89 -9.53 -15.06 1.25
C LEU A 89 -11.01 -14.66 1.26
N SER A 90 -11.90 -15.52 0.75
CA SER A 90 -13.35 -15.29 0.77
C SER A 90 -13.88 -15.05 2.20
N GLN A 91 -13.41 -15.86 3.17
CA GLN A 91 -13.76 -15.68 4.57
C GLN A 91 -13.26 -14.33 5.12
N ILE A 92 -12.02 -13.95 4.82
CA ILE A 92 -11.44 -12.69 5.29
C ILE A 92 -12.21 -11.49 4.74
N LEU A 93 -12.49 -11.47 3.43
CA LEU A 93 -13.24 -10.39 2.80
C LEU A 93 -14.64 -10.25 3.39
N ARG A 94 -15.32 -11.37 3.65
CA ARG A 94 -16.62 -11.37 4.34
C ARG A 94 -16.53 -10.83 5.76
N ASN A 95 -15.50 -11.20 6.52
CA ASN A 95 -15.32 -10.70 7.89
C ASN A 95 -15.07 -9.19 7.90
N ILE A 96 -14.25 -8.68 6.98
CA ILE A 96 -13.99 -7.23 6.83
C ILE A 96 -15.30 -6.51 6.46
N GLU A 97 -16.06 -7.04 5.50
CA GLU A 97 -17.35 -6.47 5.10
C GLU A 97 -18.33 -6.36 6.27
N ASN A 98 -18.47 -7.43 7.05
CA ASN A 98 -19.34 -7.44 8.22
C ASN A 98 -18.87 -6.43 9.27
N GLY A 99 -17.56 -6.35 9.54
CA GLY A 99 -17.00 -5.36 10.46
C GLY A 99 -17.29 -3.92 10.03
N PHE A 100 -17.21 -3.60 8.73
CA PHE A 100 -17.57 -2.28 8.22
C PHE A 100 -19.08 -1.99 8.36
N LYS A 101 -19.94 -2.97 8.12
CA LYS A 101 -21.40 -2.84 8.30
C LYS A 101 -21.77 -2.58 9.76
N GLU A 102 -21.15 -3.31 10.69
CA GLU A 102 -21.37 -3.16 12.12
C GLU A 102 -20.90 -1.78 12.62
N ALA A 103 -19.73 -1.31 12.15
CA ALA A 103 -19.23 0.01 12.49
C ALA A 103 -20.13 1.14 11.97
N ASP A 104 -20.62 1.04 10.72
CA ASP A 104 -21.56 2.00 10.15
C ASP A 104 -22.89 2.02 10.91
N LEU A 105 -23.41 0.86 11.31
CA LEU A 105 -24.62 0.76 12.12
C LEU A 105 -24.43 1.40 13.51
N ALA A 106 -23.30 1.13 14.18
CA ALA A 106 -22.99 1.72 15.48
C ALA A 106 -22.91 3.26 15.41
N ASN A 107 -22.33 3.80 14.33
CA ASN A 107 -22.27 5.24 14.11
C ASN A 107 -23.66 5.87 13.92
N LYS A 108 -24.57 5.18 13.23
CA LYS A 108 -25.96 5.63 12.99
C LYS A 108 -26.83 5.61 14.25
N LEU A 109 -26.57 4.69 15.18
CA LEU A 109 -27.32 4.54 16.44
C LEU A 109 -26.79 5.42 17.58
N SER A 110 -25.64 6.08 17.39
CA SER A 110 -25.01 6.97 18.37
C SER A 110 -25.51 8.43 18.27
N ILE A 111 -26.65 8.65 17.61
CA ILE A 111 -27.35 9.93 17.40
C ILE A 111 -28.71 9.86 18.11
#